data_AF-A0AAE9AG63-F1
#
_entry.id   AF-A0AAE9AG63-F1
#
_cell.length_a   1.000
_cell.length_b   1.000
_cell.length_c   1.000
_cell.angle_alpha   90.00
_cell.angle_beta   90.00
_cell.angle_gamma   90.00
#
_symmetry.space_group_name_H-M   'P 1'
#
loop_
_entity.id
_entity.type
_entity.pdbx_description
1 polymer ?
#
loop_
_entity_poly.entity_id
_entity_poly.type
_entity_poly.pdbx_seq_one_letter_code
_entity_poly.pdbx_strand_id
1 'polypeptide(L)'
;MVYGVLATFFSYRIFRSICFHTTFPVIVSHCMQTGTICILSLDLFLAIAIPFRYRSFHLPLYFGCMFSVPICYAFGISIAAKIYLDDSELQMCNPPSSMVPFVRQWWYEIMLTFSFLTVIFYSGALGLLSCKIHRKSTDIRLIERKALKTLKVLIVIFLFTRFISTGSATLVQHLKINPETILYIQNYNVIPAVAAYSQNAYVCFFRSEEYRRLLTEQVTMYFPCFKNAFPIKSTERSMSMKRATVVVKI
;
A
#
# COMPACT_ATOMS: atom_id res chain seq x y z
N MET A 1 3.42 -23.44 26.04
CA MET A 1 4.67 -22.70 26.30
C MET A 1 5.56 -22.90 25.08
N VAL A 2 5.50 -21.98 24.12
CA VAL A 2 6.54 -20.97 23.85
C VAL A 2 7.88 -21.63 23.52
N TYR A 3 8.09 -21.95 22.24
CA TYR A 3 9.42 -22.01 21.67
C TYR A 3 9.60 -20.76 20.81
N GLY A 4 9.97 -19.67 21.48
CA GLY A 4 10.60 -18.54 20.83
C GLY A 4 12.02 -18.95 20.48
N VAL A 5 12.24 -19.43 19.26
CA VAL A 5 13.58 -19.62 18.71
C VAL A 5 14.00 -18.27 18.13
N LEU A 6 14.81 -17.53 18.90
CA LEU A 6 15.64 -16.46 18.35
C LEU A 6 16.59 -17.10 17.34
N ALA A 7 16.33 -16.87 16.05
CA ALA A 7 17.10 -17.44 14.96
C ALA A 7 18.50 -16.79 14.86
N THR A 8 19.53 -17.54 15.24
CA THR A 8 20.93 -17.21 14.95
C THR A 8 21.37 -17.77 13.60
N PHE A 9 22.13 -16.95 12.88
CA PHE A 9 22.59 -17.02 11.48
C PHE A 9 23.52 -18.20 11.07
N PHE A 10 23.44 -19.39 11.67
CA PHE A 10 24.34 -20.50 11.32
C PHE A 10 23.59 -21.79 10.92
N SER A 11 23.70 -22.12 9.63
CA SER A 11 23.59 -23.46 9.03
C SER A 11 22.31 -24.29 9.27
N TYR A 12 21.14 -23.69 9.04
CA TYR A 12 19.93 -24.49 8.76
C TYR A 12 19.75 -24.66 7.25
N ARG A 13 19.58 -25.91 6.79
CA ARG A 13 19.09 -26.19 5.43
C ARG A 13 17.65 -25.75 5.36
N ILE A 14 17.38 -24.67 4.62
CA ILE A 14 16.03 -24.13 4.44
C ILE A 14 15.50 -24.66 3.12
N PHE A 15 14.47 -25.50 3.19
CA PHE A 15 13.76 -25.96 1.99
C PHE A 15 12.73 -24.93 1.55
N ARG A 16 12.61 -24.75 0.23
CA ARG A 16 11.68 -23.77 -0.36
C ARG A 16 10.22 -24.03 0.02
N SER A 17 9.77 -25.29 0.13
CA SER A 17 8.39 -25.59 0.54
C SER A 17 8.05 -25.05 1.93
N ILE A 18 8.92 -25.30 2.93
CA ILE A 18 8.73 -24.79 4.30
C ILE A 18 8.73 -23.26 4.29
N CYS A 19 9.66 -22.67 3.53
CA CYS A 19 9.75 -21.22 3.41
C CYS A 19 8.48 -20.63 2.79
N PHE A 20 7.97 -21.20 1.70
CA PHE A 20 6.74 -20.78 1.03
C PHE A 20 5.53 -20.82 1.97
N HIS A 21 5.36 -21.90 2.73
CA HIS A 21 4.24 -22.00 3.66
C HIS A 21 4.31 -20.97 4.79
N THR A 22 5.52 -20.59 5.20
CA THR A 22 5.73 -19.57 6.24
C THR A 22 5.52 -18.15 5.70
N THR A 23 5.96 -17.88 4.47
CA THR A 23 5.88 -16.55 3.83
C THR A 23 4.58 -16.33 3.03
N PHE A 24 3.78 -17.35 2.80
CA PHE A 24 2.50 -17.29 2.09
C PHE A 24 1.60 -16.09 2.47
N PRO A 25 1.28 -15.83 3.76
CA PRO A 25 0.42 -14.70 4.12
C PRO A 25 1.06 -13.36 3.77
N VAL A 26 2.40 -13.27 3.80
CA VAL A 26 3.16 -12.07 3.43
C VAL A 26 3.09 -11.85 1.91
N ILE A 27 3.23 -12.93 1.11
CA ILE A 27 3.11 -12.86 -0.36
C ILE A 27 1.72 -12.34 -0.75
N VAL A 28 0.66 -12.96 -0.22
CA VAL A 28 -0.73 -12.56 -0.50
C VAL A 28 -0.95 -11.10 -0.11
N SER A 29 -0.55 -10.72 1.11
CA SER A 29 -0.71 -9.35 1.62
C SER A 29 0.05 -8.33 0.77
N HIS A 30 1.27 -8.66 0.31
CA HIS A 30 2.05 -7.76 -0.53
C HIS A 30 1.42 -7.57 -1.90
N CYS A 31 0.95 -8.65 -2.53
CA CYS A 31 0.26 -8.57 -3.81
C CYS A 31 -1.02 -7.74 -3.70
N MET A 32 -1.83 -8.01 -2.67
CA MET A 32 -3.04 -7.23 -2.39
C MET A 32 -2.70 -5.75 -2.17
N GLN A 33 -1.71 -5.45 -1.33
CA GLN A 33 -1.32 -4.07 -1.05
C GLN A 33 -0.88 -3.33 -2.33
N THR A 34 -0.07 -3.94 -3.19
CA THR A 34 0.34 -3.36 -4.47
C THR A 34 -0.85 -3.08 -5.38
N GLY A 35 -1.72 -4.07 -5.58
CA GLY A 35 -2.92 -3.89 -6.41
C GLY A 35 -3.85 -2.82 -5.85
N THR A 36 -4.11 -2.83 -4.53
CA THR A 36 -5.00 -1.87 -3.89
C THR A 36 -4.48 -0.44 -4.00
N ILE A 37 -3.17 -0.20 -3.85
CA ILE A 37 -2.61 1.15 -4.04
C ILE A 37 -2.82 1.64 -5.47
N CYS A 38 -2.64 0.78 -6.47
CA CYS A 38 -2.90 1.13 -7.86
C CYS A 38 -4.39 1.49 -8.08
N ILE A 39 -5.30 0.68 -7.55
CA ILE A 39 -6.74 0.93 -7.65
C ILE A 39 -7.14 2.23 -6.93
N LEU A 40 -6.60 2.50 -5.74
CA LEU A 40 -6.83 3.75 -5.02
C LEU A 40 -6.30 4.97 -5.79
N SER A 41 -5.16 4.84 -6.47
CA SER A 41 -4.62 5.91 -7.31
C SER A 41 -5.51 6.19 -8.52
N LEU A 42 -6.06 5.15 -9.15
CA LEU A 42 -7.02 5.27 -10.24
C LEU A 42 -8.33 5.90 -9.75
N ASP A 43 -8.86 5.45 -8.61
CA ASP A 43 -10.08 6.00 -8.01
C ASP A 43 -9.95 7.50 -7.73
N LEU A 44 -8.83 7.92 -7.12
CA LEU A 44 -8.51 9.32 -6.91
C LEU A 44 -8.44 10.10 -8.24
N PHE A 45 -7.80 9.53 -9.26
CA PHE A 45 -7.70 10.13 -10.57
C PHE A 45 -9.09 10.33 -11.20
N LEU A 46 -9.95 9.30 -11.18
CA LEU A 46 -11.31 9.36 -11.72
C LEU A 46 -12.18 10.37 -10.99
N ALA A 47 -12.09 10.42 -9.66
CA ALA A 47 -12.82 11.38 -8.83
C ALA A 47 -12.45 12.83 -9.18
N ILE A 48 -11.17 13.10 -9.52
CA ILE A 48 -10.71 14.44 -9.92
C ILE A 48 -11.03 14.71 -11.40
N ALA A 49 -10.88 13.73 -12.28
CA ALA A 49 -11.06 13.90 -13.72
C ALA A 49 -12.54 14.10 -14.10
N ILE A 50 -13.44 13.28 -13.57
CA ILE A 50 -14.85 13.23 -13.99
C ILE A 50 -15.79 13.24 -12.77
N PRO A 51 -15.84 14.34 -11.98
CA PRO A 51 -16.53 14.37 -10.70
C PRO A 51 -18.04 14.13 -10.80
N PHE A 52 -18.68 14.57 -11.88
CA PHE A 52 -20.13 14.43 -12.06
C PHE A 52 -20.55 13.00 -12.38
N ARG A 53 -19.84 12.30 -13.27
CA ARG A 53 -20.16 10.88 -13.57
C ARG A 53 -19.75 9.95 -12.44
N TYR A 54 -18.65 10.24 -11.76
CA TYR A 54 -18.18 9.45 -10.62
C TYR A 54 -19.23 9.36 -9.51
N ARG A 55 -19.99 10.43 -9.26
CA ARG A 55 -21.09 10.44 -8.29
C ARG A 55 -22.29 9.56 -8.68
N SER A 56 -22.45 9.28 -9.97
CA SER A 56 -23.55 8.45 -10.49
C SER A 56 -23.20 6.96 -10.57
N PHE A 57 -21.99 6.55 -10.18
CA PHE A 57 -21.60 5.14 -10.21
C PHE A 57 -22.36 4.34 -9.16
N HIS A 58 -22.78 3.14 -9.54
CA HIS A 58 -23.36 2.18 -8.61
C HIS A 58 -22.25 1.60 -7.73
N LEU A 59 -22.12 2.15 -6.52
CA LEU A 59 -21.02 1.91 -5.60
C LEU A 59 -20.65 0.42 -5.39
N PRO A 60 -21.59 -0.52 -5.15
CA PRO A 60 -21.21 -1.91 -4.89
C PRO A 60 -20.63 -2.60 -6.14
N LEU A 61 -21.17 -2.31 -7.33
CA LEU A 61 -20.65 -2.86 -8.58
C LEU A 61 -19.28 -2.26 -8.92
N TYR A 62 -19.14 -0.95 -8.79
CA TYR A 62 -17.88 -0.25 -9.04
C TYR A 62 -16.76 -0.77 -8.12
N PHE A 63 -17.01 -0.82 -6.82
CA PHE A 63 -16.03 -1.28 -5.84
C PHE A 63 -15.71 -2.77 -6.03
N GLY A 64 -16.71 -3.60 -6.28
CA GLY A 64 -16.51 -5.03 -6.56
C GLY A 64 -15.62 -5.28 -7.77
N CYS A 65 -15.85 -4.57 -8.87
CA CYS A 65 -15.03 -4.67 -10.08
C CYS A 65 -13.61 -4.14 -9.89
N MET A 66 -13.44 -3.06 -9.13
CA MET A 66 -12.11 -2.50 -8.84
C MET A 66 -11.30 -3.40 -7.92
N PHE A 67 -11.93 -3.97 -6.89
CA PHE A 67 -11.26 -4.79 -5.88
C PHE A 67 -11.00 -6.23 -6.34
N SER A 68 -11.73 -6.73 -7.35
CA SER A 68 -11.45 -8.03 -7.95
C SER A 68 -10.06 -8.11 -8.58
N VAL A 69 -9.53 -7.00 -9.13
CA VAL A 69 -8.21 -6.98 -9.78
C VAL A 69 -7.07 -7.30 -8.79
N PRO A 70 -6.93 -6.62 -7.63
CA PRO A 70 -5.94 -7.00 -6.60
C PRO A 70 -6.11 -8.43 -6.08
N ILE A 71 -7.35 -8.90 -5.92
CA ILE A 71 -7.64 -10.27 -5.47
C ILE A 71 -7.11 -11.27 -6.50
N CYS A 72 -7.48 -11.12 -7.77
CA CYS A 72 -7.04 -11.99 -8.85
C CYS A 72 -5.51 -12.02 -8.97
N TYR A 73 -4.84 -10.87 -8.82
CA TYR A 73 -3.38 -10.81 -8.80
C TYR A 73 -2.79 -11.59 -7.61
N ALA A 74 -3.29 -11.36 -6.39
CA ALA A 74 -2.75 -11.98 -5.19
C ALA A 74 -2.93 -13.51 -5.19
N PHE A 75 -4.13 -13.98 -5.50
CA PHE A 75 -4.41 -15.41 -5.59
C PHE A 75 -3.75 -16.05 -6.81
N GLY A 76 -3.72 -15.38 -7.96
CA GLY A 76 -3.07 -15.88 -9.16
C GLY A 76 -1.58 -16.18 -8.94
N ILE A 77 -0.84 -15.24 -8.36
CA ILE A 77 0.58 -15.45 -8.03
C ILE A 77 0.75 -16.54 -6.98
N SER A 78 -0.07 -16.54 -5.93
CA SER A 78 0.09 -17.50 -4.82
C SER A 78 -0.25 -18.95 -5.25
N ILE A 79 -1.27 -19.12 -6.09
CA ILE A 79 -1.63 -20.41 -6.69
C ILE A 79 -0.53 -20.87 -7.64
N ALA A 80 -0.04 -19.99 -8.52
CA ALA A 80 1.07 -20.33 -9.41
C ALA A 80 2.32 -20.74 -8.61
N ALA A 81 2.67 -20.00 -7.56
CA ALA A 81 3.79 -20.33 -6.69
C ALA A 81 3.64 -21.70 -6.02
N LYS A 82 2.41 -22.09 -5.66
CA LYS A 82 2.15 -23.42 -5.09
C LYS A 82 2.20 -24.55 -6.13
N ILE A 83 1.69 -24.32 -7.34
CA ILE A 83 1.67 -25.32 -8.42
C ILE A 83 3.10 -25.67 -8.86
N TYR A 84 3.95 -24.66 -9.03
CA TYR A 84 5.34 -24.85 -9.47
C TYR A 84 6.33 -25.02 -8.31
N LEU A 85 5.84 -25.30 -7.10
CA LEU A 85 6.69 -25.41 -5.91
C LEU A 85 7.61 -26.63 -5.99
N ASP A 86 8.90 -26.40 -5.74
CA ASP A 86 9.95 -27.42 -5.61
C ASP A 86 10.59 -27.38 -4.21
N ASP A 87 11.35 -28.42 -3.88
CA ASP A 87 12.03 -28.60 -2.59
C ASP A 87 13.54 -28.32 -2.67
N SER A 88 13.93 -27.29 -3.42
CA SER A 88 15.33 -26.86 -3.48
C SER A 88 15.78 -26.15 -2.18
N GLU A 89 17.05 -26.33 -1.83
CA GLU A 89 17.68 -25.63 -0.70
C GLU A 89 17.88 -24.14 -1.03
N LEU A 90 17.58 -23.28 -0.06
CA LEU A 90 17.67 -21.82 -0.17
C LEU A 90 18.75 -21.25 0.75
N GLN A 91 19.44 -20.21 0.27
CA GLN A 91 20.39 -19.46 1.08
C GLN A 91 19.72 -18.58 2.14
N MET A 92 18.54 -18.00 1.82
CA MET A 92 17.76 -17.15 2.72
C MET A 92 16.27 -17.39 2.49
N CYS A 93 15.50 -17.48 3.58
CA CYS A 93 14.05 -17.54 3.48
C CYS A 93 13.45 -16.13 3.43
N ASN A 94 12.81 -15.79 2.31
CA ASN A 94 12.04 -14.57 2.15
C ASN A 94 10.99 -14.74 1.03
N PRO A 95 10.02 -13.82 0.88
CA PRO A 95 8.97 -13.98 -0.12
C PRO A 95 9.48 -14.20 -1.55
N PRO A 96 10.47 -13.42 -2.08
CA PRO A 96 11.05 -13.71 -3.40
C PRO A 96 11.66 -15.12 -3.52
N SER A 97 12.51 -15.52 -2.57
CA SER A 97 13.24 -16.79 -2.64
C SER A 97 12.36 -18.01 -2.37
N SER A 98 11.21 -17.84 -1.72
CA SER A 98 10.21 -18.91 -1.55
C SER A 98 9.48 -19.31 -2.83
N MET A 99 9.62 -18.53 -3.91
CA MET A 99 9.05 -18.84 -5.22
C MET A 99 10.12 -19.33 -6.19
N VAL A 100 9.74 -20.24 -7.10
CA VAL A 100 10.60 -20.61 -8.22
C VAL A 100 10.98 -19.38 -9.06
N PRO A 101 12.18 -19.34 -9.66
CA PRO A 101 12.66 -18.19 -10.44
C PRO A 101 11.68 -17.72 -11.51
N PHE A 102 11.00 -18.65 -12.18
CA PHE A 102 9.98 -18.37 -13.17
C PHE A 102 8.81 -17.56 -12.57
N VAL A 103 8.12 -18.09 -11.55
CA VAL A 103 6.99 -17.39 -10.90
C VAL A 103 7.44 -16.07 -10.26
N ARG A 104 8.63 -16.05 -9.65
CA ARG A 104 9.22 -14.82 -9.08
C ARG A 104 9.36 -13.72 -10.13
N GLN A 105 9.78 -14.04 -11.35
CA GLN A 105 9.89 -13.06 -12.42
C GLN A 105 8.52 -12.46 -12.77
N TRP A 106 7.51 -13.30 -13.03
CA TRP A 106 6.14 -12.83 -13.29
C TRP A 106 5.60 -11.92 -12.17
N TRP A 107 5.88 -12.29 -10.93
CA TRP A 107 5.49 -11.49 -9.77
C TRP A 107 6.10 -10.09 -9.80
N TYR A 108 7.40 -9.97 -10.05
CA TYR A 108 8.12 -8.69 -10.14
C TYR A 108 7.65 -7.84 -11.33
N GLU A 109 7.40 -8.44 -12.50
CA GLU A 109 6.91 -7.76 -13.70
C GLU A 109 5.53 -7.14 -13.51
N ILE A 110 4.59 -7.93 -12.97
CA ILE A 110 3.22 -7.46 -12.70
C ILE A 110 3.25 -6.39 -11.61
N MET A 111 4.09 -6.55 -10.58
CA MET A 111 4.28 -5.55 -9.52
C MET A 111 4.82 -4.23 -10.07
N LEU A 112 5.80 -4.30 -10.98
CA LEU A 112 6.35 -3.13 -11.66
C LEU A 112 5.29 -2.44 -12.51
N THR A 113 4.47 -3.22 -13.23
CA THR A 113 3.35 -2.70 -14.04
C THR A 113 2.35 -1.92 -13.18
N PHE A 114 1.89 -2.49 -12.06
CA PHE A 114 1.01 -1.78 -11.13
C PHE A 114 1.68 -0.53 -10.55
N SER A 115 2.98 -0.60 -10.25
CA SER A 115 3.71 0.54 -9.70
C SER A 115 3.82 1.67 -10.71
N PHE A 116 4.06 1.36 -11.98
CA PHE A 116 4.10 2.33 -13.06
C PHE A 116 2.74 3.00 -13.28
N LEU A 117 1.66 2.21 -13.32
CA LEU A 117 0.29 2.73 -13.41
C LEU A 117 -0.05 3.65 -12.22
N THR A 118 0.36 3.28 -11.02
CA THR A 118 0.17 4.10 -9.81
C THR A 118 0.82 5.48 -9.96
N VAL A 119 2.06 5.53 -10.45
CA VAL A 119 2.77 6.79 -10.69
C VAL A 119 2.07 7.63 -11.74
N ILE A 120 1.57 7.01 -12.83
CA ILE A 120 0.81 7.71 -13.87
C ILE A 120 -0.47 8.33 -13.28
N PHE A 121 -1.28 7.55 -12.57
CA PHE A 121 -2.56 8.05 -12.04
C PHE A 121 -2.37 9.15 -11.00
N TYR A 122 -1.41 8.99 -10.09
CA TYR A 122 -1.11 10.05 -9.12
C TYR A 122 -0.53 11.31 -9.77
N SER A 123 0.35 11.17 -10.76
CA SER A 123 0.90 12.32 -11.50
C SER A 123 -0.17 13.03 -12.32
N GLY A 124 -1.06 12.27 -12.98
CA GLY A 124 -2.23 12.80 -13.69
C GLY A 124 -3.19 13.53 -12.75
N ALA A 125 -3.49 12.95 -11.59
CA ALA A 125 -4.33 13.56 -10.56
C ALA A 125 -3.71 14.87 -10.05
N LEU A 126 -2.40 14.88 -9.80
CA LEU A 126 -1.64 16.06 -9.39
C LEU A 126 -1.69 17.17 -10.47
N GLY A 127 -1.50 16.81 -11.73
CA GLY A 127 -1.55 17.74 -12.87
C GLY A 127 -2.93 18.36 -13.04
N LEU A 128 -3.98 17.54 -13.06
CA LEU A 128 -5.37 18.02 -13.19
C LEU A 128 -5.77 18.92 -12.03
N LEU A 129 -5.43 18.55 -10.79
CA LEU A 129 -5.73 19.35 -9.61
C LEU A 129 -4.97 20.68 -9.62
N SER A 130 -3.70 20.68 -10.08
CA SER A 130 -2.91 21.91 -10.22
C SER A 130 -3.51 22.87 -11.26
N CYS A 131 -3.96 22.34 -12.41
CA CYS A 131 -4.66 23.13 -13.43
C CYS A 131 -5.98 23.73 -12.91
N LYS A 132 -6.75 22.98 -12.11
CA LYS A 132 -8.01 23.45 -11.51
C LYS A 132 -7.80 24.57 -10.48
N ILE A 133 -6.77 24.46 -9.63
CA ILE A 133 -6.43 25.49 -8.63
C ILE A 133 -6.13 26.84 -9.29
N HIS A 134 -5.40 26.83 -10.41
CA HIS A 134 -5.06 28.05 -11.11
C HIS A 134 -6.32 28.82 -11.56
N ARG A 135 -7.39 28.10 -11.93
CA ARG A 135 -8.64 28.65 -12.47
C ARG A 135 -9.70 29.07 -11.43
N LYS A 136 -9.65 28.63 -10.17
CA LYS A 136 -10.76 28.81 -9.18
C LYS A 136 -10.52 29.85 -8.07
N SER A 137 -11.59 30.26 -7.39
CA SER A 137 -11.64 31.21 -6.25
C SER A 137 -10.92 30.75 -4.97
N THR A 138 -10.66 31.65 -4.03
CA THR A 138 -9.74 31.55 -2.88
C THR A 138 -10.04 30.45 -1.85
N ASP A 139 -11.29 30.20 -1.47
CA ASP A 139 -11.60 29.21 -0.42
C ASP A 139 -11.46 27.76 -0.89
N ILE A 140 -11.92 27.45 -2.10
CA ILE A 140 -11.77 26.12 -2.72
C ILE A 140 -10.28 25.77 -2.90
N ARG A 141 -9.44 26.79 -3.16
CA ARG A 141 -7.98 26.62 -3.29
C ARG A 141 -7.33 26.10 -2.00
N LEU A 142 -7.86 26.39 -0.80
CA LEU A 142 -7.23 25.94 0.45
C LEU A 142 -7.34 24.42 0.61
N ILE A 143 -8.54 23.87 0.39
CA ILE A 143 -8.81 22.43 0.46
C ILE A 143 -8.00 21.70 -0.62
N GLU A 144 -8.04 22.19 -1.87
CA GLU A 144 -7.30 21.60 -2.99
C GLU A 144 -5.77 21.65 -2.76
N ARG A 145 -5.22 22.72 -2.15
CA ARG A 145 -3.79 22.78 -1.77
C ARG A 145 -3.43 21.78 -0.68
N LYS A 146 -4.29 21.56 0.33
CA LYS A 146 -4.05 20.55 1.36
C LYS A 146 -4.01 19.15 0.74
N ALA A 147 -4.94 18.85 -0.17
CA ALA A 147 -4.98 17.62 -0.93
C ALA A 147 -3.72 17.42 -1.81
N LEU A 148 -3.28 18.46 -2.54
CA LEU A 148 -2.03 18.41 -3.32
C LEU A 148 -0.80 18.10 -2.46
N LYS A 149 -0.66 18.73 -1.29
CA LYS A 149 0.45 18.43 -0.37
C LYS A 149 0.43 16.97 0.07
N THR A 150 -0.75 16.41 0.35
CA THR A 150 -0.91 14.98 0.70
C THR A 150 -0.46 14.10 -0.44
N LEU A 151 -0.96 14.39 -1.65
CA LEU A 151 -0.68 13.62 -2.85
C LEU A 151 0.81 13.63 -3.21
N LYS A 152 1.48 14.79 -3.12
CA LYS A 152 2.93 14.90 -3.34
C LYS A 152 3.72 14.02 -2.37
N VAL A 153 3.38 14.05 -1.09
CA VAL A 153 4.05 13.20 -0.08
C VAL A 153 3.82 11.72 -0.37
N LEU A 154 2.59 11.32 -0.69
CA LEU A 154 2.27 9.94 -1.07
C LEU A 154 3.10 9.44 -2.26
N ILE A 155 3.21 10.24 -3.33
CA ILE A 155 4.01 9.91 -4.52
C ILE A 155 5.48 9.74 -4.14
N VAL A 156 6.06 10.71 -3.42
CA VAL A 156 7.48 10.67 -3.06
C VAL A 156 7.81 9.42 -2.25
N ILE A 157 7.03 9.13 -1.21
CA ILE A 157 7.33 7.95 -0.40
C ILE A 157 7.15 6.67 -1.22
N PHE A 158 6.08 6.56 -2.02
CA PHE A 158 5.86 5.41 -2.92
C PHE A 158 7.02 5.18 -3.91
N LEU A 159 7.56 6.27 -4.48
CA LEU A 159 8.70 6.18 -5.40
C LEU A 159 9.93 5.58 -4.72
N PHE A 160 10.28 6.09 -3.54
CA PHE A 160 11.48 5.64 -2.82
C PHE A 160 11.33 4.25 -2.21
N THR A 161 10.17 3.92 -1.64
CA THR A 161 10.00 2.66 -0.90
C THR A 161 9.61 1.49 -1.79
N ARG A 162 8.96 1.75 -2.94
CA ARG A 162 8.41 0.67 -3.77
C ARG A 162 8.86 0.74 -5.23
N PHE A 163 8.81 1.90 -5.88
CA PHE A 163 9.11 1.99 -7.31
C PHE A 163 10.60 1.73 -7.61
N ILE A 164 11.52 2.42 -6.93
CA ILE A 164 12.96 2.24 -7.13
C ILE A 164 13.39 0.82 -6.72
N SER A 165 12.91 0.37 -5.56
CA SER A 165 13.15 -0.96 -5.02
C SER A 165 12.72 -2.06 -5.99
N THR A 166 11.47 -2.03 -6.46
CA THR A 166 10.96 -3.01 -7.44
C THR A 166 11.64 -2.87 -8.80
N GLY A 167 11.78 -1.63 -9.30
CA GLY A 167 12.36 -1.34 -10.59
C GLY A 167 13.81 -1.80 -10.70
N SER A 168 14.61 -1.60 -9.65
CA SER A 168 15.99 -2.11 -9.61
C SER A 168 16.03 -3.64 -9.66
N ALA A 169 15.17 -4.33 -8.90
CA ALA A 169 15.09 -5.80 -8.89
C ALA A 169 14.65 -6.39 -10.24
N THR A 170 13.72 -5.74 -10.96
CA THR A 170 13.30 -6.18 -12.31
C THR A 170 14.34 -5.81 -13.37
N LEU A 171 14.97 -4.63 -13.28
CA LEU A 171 15.97 -4.18 -14.24
C LEU A 171 17.19 -5.12 -14.28
N VAL A 172 17.69 -5.54 -13.12
CA VAL A 172 18.83 -6.47 -13.07
C VAL A 172 18.50 -7.85 -13.64
N GLN A 173 17.22 -8.27 -13.60
CA GLN A 173 16.76 -9.50 -14.26
C GLN A 173 16.77 -9.34 -15.79
N HIS A 174 16.26 -8.24 -16.32
CA HIS A 174 16.25 -8.00 -17.77
C HIS A 174 17.63 -7.83 -18.37
N LEU A 175 18.54 -7.18 -17.64
CA LEU A 175 19.93 -7.00 -18.06
C LEU A 175 20.75 -8.30 -17.99
N LYS A 176 20.16 -9.41 -17.51
CA LYS A 176 20.80 -10.74 -17.37
C LYS A 176 22.16 -10.63 -16.68
N ILE A 177 22.22 -9.81 -15.63
CA ILE A 177 23.40 -9.72 -14.76
C ILE A 177 23.65 -11.09 -14.12
N ASN A 178 24.86 -11.32 -13.60
CA ASN A 178 25.23 -12.54 -12.89
C ASN A 178 24.08 -13.00 -11.93
N PRO A 179 23.62 -14.26 -12.02
CA PRO A 179 22.51 -14.78 -11.21
C PRO A 179 22.70 -14.61 -9.70
N GLU A 180 23.93 -14.66 -9.20
CA GLU A 180 24.21 -14.43 -7.78
C GLU A 180 23.89 -12.99 -7.36
N THR A 181 24.29 -12.01 -8.17
CA THR A 181 24.01 -10.59 -7.92
C THR A 181 22.52 -10.30 -7.97
N ILE A 182 21.78 -10.91 -8.91
CA ILE A 182 20.31 -10.80 -8.99
C ILE A 182 19.69 -11.33 -7.69
N LEU A 183 20.13 -12.49 -7.21
CA LEU A 183 19.61 -13.10 -5.99
C LEU A 183 19.87 -12.21 -4.76
N TYR A 184 21.07 -11.64 -4.64
CA TYR A 184 21.38 -10.70 -3.54
C TYR A 184 20.48 -9.47 -3.56
N ILE A 185 20.34 -8.81 -4.71
CA ILE A 185 19.49 -7.61 -4.84
C ILE A 185 18.05 -7.95 -4.46
N GLN A 186 17.52 -9.08 -4.93
CA GLN A 186 16.16 -9.52 -4.61
C GLN A 186 15.96 -9.83 -3.13
N ASN A 187 16.96 -10.44 -2.47
CA ASN A 187 16.91 -10.73 -1.05
C ASN A 187 16.90 -9.46 -0.19
N TYR A 188 17.73 -8.47 -0.53
CA TYR A 188 17.79 -7.19 0.20
C TYR A 188 16.61 -6.27 -0.10
N ASN A 189 15.94 -6.47 -1.24
CA ASN A 189 14.75 -5.71 -1.62
C ASN A 189 13.58 -5.86 -0.63
N VAL A 190 13.63 -6.90 0.20
CA VAL A 190 12.63 -7.16 1.24
C VAL A 190 12.65 -6.09 2.33
N ILE A 191 13.80 -5.47 2.62
CA ILE A 191 13.93 -4.44 3.66
C ILE A 191 13.03 -3.21 3.36
N PRO A 192 13.15 -2.54 2.20
CA PRO A 192 12.26 -1.44 1.87
C PRO A 192 10.80 -1.90 1.71
N ALA A 193 10.55 -3.13 1.23
CA ALA A 193 9.20 -3.67 1.13
C ALA A 193 8.53 -3.83 2.50
N VAL A 194 9.26 -4.26 3.53
CA VAL A 194 8.75 -4.39 4.90
C VAL A 194 8.40 -3.03 5.48
N ALA A 195 9.23 -2.01 5.25
CA ALA A 195 8.90 -0.64 5.65
C ALA A 195 7.61 -0.15 4.96
N ALA A 196 7.44 -0.48 3.68
CA ALA A 196 6.25 -0.11 2.90
C ALA A 196 4.95 -0.74 3.42
N TYR A 197 4.98 -1.89 4.12
CA TYR A 197 3.77 -2.49 4.70
C TYR A 197 3.07 -1.57 5.70
N SER A 198 3.84 -0.88 6.54
CA SER A 198 3.31 -0.02 7.60
C SER A 198 3.11 1.43 7.15
N GLN A 199 3.79 1.83 6.07
CA GLN A 199 3.82 3.21 5.57
C GLN A 199 2.44 3.83 5.40
N ASN A 200 1.49 3.10 4.81
CA ASN A 200 0.16 3.63 4.51
C ASN A 200 -0.59 4.08 5.78
N ALA A 201 -0.44 3.35 6.89
CA ALA A 201 -1.07 3.71 8.16
C ALA A 201 -0.51 5.04 8.70
N TYR A 202 0.82 5.21 8.66
CA TYR A 202 1.47 6.46 9.09
C TYR A 202 1.08 7.63 8.20
N VAL A 203 1.06 7.45 6.87
CA VAL A 203 0.66 8.54 5.97
C VAL A 203 -0.79 8.95 6.22
N CYS A 204 -1.71 8.00 6.41
CA CYS A 204 -3.09 8.30 6.78
C CYS A 204 -3.18 9.06 8.11
N PHE A 205 -2.42 8.66 9.12
CA PHE A 205 -2.37 9.33 10.42
C PHE A 205 -1.88 10.78 10.35
N PHE A 206 -0.84 11.06 9.57
CA PHE A 206 -0.35 12.43 9.45
C PHE A 206 -1.25 13.32 8.58
N ARG A 207 -1.95 12.73 7.59
CA ARG A 207 -2.65 13.50 6.55
C ARG A 207 -4.15 13.64 6.77
N SER A 208 -4.82 12.67 7.37
CA SER A 208 -6.25 12.72 7.67
C SER A 208 -6.48 13.04 9.15
N GLU A 209 -7.11 14.19 9.40
CA GLU A 209 -7.46 14.63 10.76
C GLU A 209 -8.49 13.71 11.39
N GLU A 210 -9.46 13.23 10.59
CA GLU A 210 -10.48 12.27 11.01
C GLU A 210 -9.86 10.93 11.39
N TYR A 211 -8.98 10.37 10.55
CA TYR A 211 -8.31 9.11 10.82
C TYR A 211 -7.43 9.21 12.07
N ARG A 212 -6.67 10.31 12.20
CA ARG A 212 -5.87 10.59 13.39
C ARG A 212 -6.72 10.67 14.65
N ARG A 213 -7.84 11.38 14.60
CA ARG A 213 -8.77 11.51 15.75
C ARG A 213 -9.28 10.14 16.18
N LEU A 214 -9.84 9.38 15.25
CA LEU A 214 -10.41 8.05 15.54
C LEU A 214 -9.35 7.07 16.06
N LEU A 215 -8.17 7.02 15.43
CA LEU A 215 -7.10 6.14 15.89
C LEU A 215 -6.61 6.54 17.28
N THR A 216 -6.49 7.84 17.55
CA THR A 216 -6.10 8.33 18.89
C THR A 216 -7.16 7.98 19.94
N GLU A 217 -8.45 8.12 19.63
CA GLU A 217 -9.54 7.70 20.52
C GLU A 217 -9.47 6.20 20.82
N GLN A 218 -9.26 5.36 19.80
CA GLN A 218 -9.10 3.92 19.98
C GLN A 218 -7.87 3.58 20.82
N VAL A 219 -6.70 4.14 20.51
CA VAL A 219 -5.45 3.88 21.25
C VAL A 219 -5.54 4.34 22.69
N THR A 220 -6.15 5.50 22.95
CA THR A 220 -6.31 6.01 24.33
C THR A 220 -7.34 5.24 25.14
N MET A 221 -8.30 4.58 24.50
CA MET A 221 -9.23 3.64 25.15
C MET A 221 -8.52 2.37 25.61
N TYR A 222 -7.63 1.81 24.78
CA TYR A 222 -6.86 0.61 25.14
C TYR A 222 -5.64 0.90 26.04
N PHE A 223 -5.01 2.06 25.86
CA PHE A 223 -3.81 2.47 26.59
C PHE A 223 -4.00 3.89 27.19
N PRO A 224 -4.56 3.98 28.41
CA PRO A 224 -4.88 5.26 29.06
C PRO A 224 -3.66 6.18 29.27
N CYS A 225 -2.45 5.62 29.33
CA CYS A 225 -1.19 6.34 29.46
C CYS A 225 -0.84 7.22 28.23
N PHE A 226 -1.40 6.94 27.04
CA PHE A 226 -1.16 7.75 25.84
C PHE A 226 -2.02 9.01 25.76
N LYS A 227 -2.95 9.21 26.69
CA LYS A 227 -3.87 10.35 26.72
C LYS A 227 -3.15 11.71 26.80
N ASN A 228 -1.95 11.73 27.38
CA ASN A 228 -1.11 12.92 27.51
C ASN A 228 -0.19 13.16 26.29
N ALA A 229 0.11 12.12 25.51
CA ALA A 229 1.02 12.20 24.36
C ALA A 229 0.33 12.72 23.09
N PHE A 230 -0.99 12.51 22.97
CA PHE A 230 -1.79 12.96 21.83
C PHE A 230 -3.00 13.76 22.30
N PRO A 231 -2.87 15.06 22.61
CA PRO A 231 -3.99 15.88 23.01
C PRO A 231 -4.99 15.99 21.85
N ILE A 232 -6.14 15.33 22.00
CA ILE A 232 -7.27 15.46 21.08
C ILE A 232 -7.77 16.91 21.20
N LYS A 233 -7.60 17.73 20.15
CA LYS A 233 -8.27 19.04 20.08
C LYS A 233 -9.78 18.79 20.05
N SER A 234 -10.42 18.94 21.19
CA SER A 234 -11.83 18.67 21.47
C SER A 234 -12.81 19.71 20.88
N THR A 235 -12.37 20.53 19.92
CA THR A 235 -13.09 21.75 19.52
C THR A 235 -14.37 21.50 18.69
N GLU A 236 -14.62 20.29 18.16
CA GLU A 236 -15.79 20.04 17.29
C GLU A 236 -17.00 19.36 17.98
N ARG A 237 -16.84 18.80 19.20
CA ARG A 237 -17.97 18.15 19.90
C ARG A 237 -19.10 19.11 20.26
N SER A 238 -18.83 20.41 20.39
CA SER A 238 -19.84 21.41 20.77
C SER A 238 -20.77 21.82 19.62
N MET A 239 -20.32 21.76 18.36
CA MET A 239 -21.11 22.24 17.21
C MET A 239 -21.99 21.16 16.57
N SER A 240 -21.53 19.90 16.53
CA SER A 240 -22.32 18.79 15.96
C SER A 240 -23.55 18.46 16.82
N MET A 241 -23.40 18.49 18.15
CA MET A 241 -24.51 18.21 19.06
C MET A 241 -25.58 19.31 19.03
N LYS A 242 -25.20 20.59 18.85
CA LYS A 242 -26.16 21.70 18.68
C LYS A 242 -26.90 21.66 17.34
N ARG A 243 -26.30 21.13 16.28
CA ARG A 243 -26.95 21.04 14.96
C ARG A 243 -27.97 19.90 14.87
N ALA A 244 -27.73 18.80 15.61
CA ALA A 244 -28.66 17.68 15.68
C ALA A 244 -29.94 18.01 16.48
N THR A 245 -29.89 18.92 17.44
CA THR A 245 -31.08 19.27 18.26
C THR A 245 -32.01 20.31 17.61
N VAL A 246 -31.57 21.02 16.56
CA VAL A 246 -32.36 22.11 15.94
C VAL A 246 -33.14 21.64 14.69
N VAL A 247 -32.94 20.42 14.21
CA VAL A 247 -33.66 19.85 13.05
C VAL A 247 -34.50 18.64 13.47
N VAL A 248 -35.31 18.79 14.52
CA VAL A 248 -36.51 17.97 14.75
C VAL A 248 -37.59 18.86 15.35
N LYS A 249 -38.33 19.56 14.50
CA LYS A 249 -39.73 19.91 14.74
C LYS A 249 -40.47 19.72 13.42
N ILE A 250 -41.33 18.71 13.42
CA ILE A 250 -42.43 18.50 12.48
C ILE A 250 -43.41 19.66 12.66
#